data_AF-A0A136KPL0-F1
#
_entry.id   AF-A0A136KPL0-F1
#
_cell.length_a   1.000
_cell.length_b   1.000
_cell.length_c   1.000
_cell.angle_alpha   90.00
_cell.angle_beta   90.00
_cell.angle_gamma   90.00
#
_symmetry.space_group_name_H-M   'P 1'
#
loop_
_entity.id
_entity.type
_entity.pdbx_description
1 polymer ?
#
loop_
_entity_poly.entity_id
_entity_poly.type
_entity_poly.pdbx_seq_one_letter_code
_entity_poly.pdbx_strand_id
1 'polypeptide(L)'
;MLGLVAFLGYQTAVGNITMRLDQYRGEFNSAWVGSMMALISSFFLGWFGFYLVKGSVTRDRETGVGQIMATTPLTRILYMFGKFISNFSVLVAMNLILAITAIGIQLIAGESTQINILTMFAPFLFITLPVMALVAATAVLFESIAFLSGGFGNVVYFFSFRNLF
;
A
#
# COMPACT_ATOMS: atom_id res chain seq x y z
N MET A 1 -2.82 11.31 4.66
CA MET A 1 -2.44 10.09 3.91
C MET A 1 -0.93 9.91 3.89
N LEU A 2 -0.16 10.72 3.15
CA LEU A 2 1.31 10.57 3.07
C LEU A 2 2.04 10.81 4.41
N GLY A 3 1.54 11.71 5.27
CA GLY A 3 2.11 11.92 6.60
C GLY A 3 2.06 10.68 7.51
N LEU A 4 1.04 9.82 7.35
CA LEU A 4 0.91 8.57 8.11
C LEU A 4 2.00 7.57 7.72
N VAL A 5 2.36 7.57 6.43
CA VAL A 5 3.41 6.74 5.85
C VAL A 5 4.80 7.22 6.27
N ALA A 6 5.01 8.54 6.26
CA ALA A 6 6.24 9.15 6.79
C ALA A 6 6.40 8.84 8.29
N PHE A 7 5.31 8.92 9.07
CA PHE A 7 5.30 8.54 10.48
C PHE A 7 5.66 7.06 10.64
N LEU A 8 5.06 6.15 9.88
CA LEU A 8 5.41 4.73 9.92
C LEU A 8 6.90 4.50 9.63
N GLY A 9 7.44 5.16 8.60
CA GLY A 9 8.87 5.10 8.29
C GLY A 9 9.75 5.61 9.43
N TYR A 10 9.36 6.71 10.07
CA TYR A 10 10.04 7.24 11.26
C TYR A 10 9.99 6.26 12.44
N GLN A 11 8.84 5.64 12.72
CA GLN A 11 8.72 4.65 13.80
C GLN A 11 9.62 3.43 13.59
N THR A 12 9.78 2.99 12.34
CA THR A 12 10.74 1.93 11.98
C THR A 12 12.17 2.41 12.14
N ALA A 13 12.48 3.65 11.74
CA ALA A 13 13.82 4.23 11.88
C ALA A 13 14.27 4.37 13.35
N VAL A 14 13.35 4.70 14.26
CA VAL A 14 13.61 4.77 15.71
C VAL A 14 13.70 3.38 16.35
N GLY A 15 13.35 2.31 15.61
CA GLY A 15 13.45 0.93 16.10
C GLY A 15 12.25 0.47 16.94
N ASN A 16 11.14 1.21 16.93
CA ASN A 16 9.90 0.78 17.58
C ASN A 16 9.20 -0.34 16.80
N ILE A 17 9.44 -0.39 15.50
CA ILE A 17 8.96 -1.45 14.61
C ILE A 17 10.20 -2.12 14.03
N THR A 18 10.43 -3.39 14.36
CA THR A 18 11.57 -4.16 13.85
C THR A 18 11.11 -5.55 13.46
N MET A 19 11.70 -6.11 12.41
CA MET A 19 11.58 -7.53 12.11
C MET A 19 12.66 -8.31 12.86
N ARG A 20 12.25 -9.40 13.52
CA ARG A 20 13.16 -10.35 14.17
C ARG A 20 12.78 -11.76 13.74
N LEU A 21 13.78 -12.55 13.39
CA LEU A 21 13.62 -13.98 13.11
C LEU A 21 14.05 -14.74 14.36
N ASP A 22 13.12 -14.86 15.32
CA ASP A 22 13.39 -15.40 16.65
C ASP A 22 14.55 -14.65 17.35
N GLN A 23 15.70 -15.29 17.55
CA GLN A 23 16.89 -14.67 18.15
C GLN A 23 17.78 -13.94 17.13
N TYR A 24 17.52 -14.09 15.83
CA TYR A 24 18.37 -13.54 14.78
C TYR A 24 17.92 -12.14 14.36
N ARG A 25 18.80 -11.16 14.58
CA ARG A 25 18.70 -9.83 13.98
C ARG A 25 19.60 -9.82 12.75
N GLY A 26 19.02 -9.62 11.57
CA GLY A 26 19.81 -9.40 10.36
C GLY A 26 20.63 -8.12 10.46
N GLU A 27 21.81 -8.13 9.86
CA GLU A 27 22.63 -6.93 9.67
C GLU A 27 21.86 -5.92 8.81
N PHE A 28 21.91 -4.63 9.16
CA PHE A 28 21.27 -3.53 8.44
C PHE A 28 21.97 -3.24 7.10
N ASN A 29 21.97 -4.23 6.21
CA ASN A 29 22.36 -4.14 4.82
C ASN A 29 21.14 -3.92 3.91
N SER A 30 21.38 -3.66 2.63
CA SER A 30 20.32 -3.35 1.66
C SER A 30 19.27 -4.45 1.52
N ALA A 31 19.66 -5.73 1.59
CA ALA A 31 18.74 -6.85 1.48
C ALA A 31 17.82 -6.96 2.70
N TRP A 32 18.37 -6.82 3.91
CA TRP A 32 17.61 -6.90 5.15
C TRP A 32 16.66 -5.72 5.31
N VAL A 33 17.16 -4.48 5.16
CA VAL A 33 16.35 -3.27 5.32
C VAL A 33 15.27 -3.19 4.25
N GLY A 34 15.60 -3.52 2.99
CA GLY A 34 14.63 -3.60 1.91
C GLY A 34 13.52 -4.61 2.19
N SER A 35 13.88 -5.83 2.63
CA SER A 35 12.90 -6.89 2.94
C SER A 35 12.04 -6.53 4.15
N MET A 36 12.65 -6.04 5.23
CA MET A 36 11.94 -5.60 6.43
C MET A 36 10.93 -4.49 6.10
N MET A 37 11.36 -3.45 5.39
CA MET A 37 10.50 -2.34 5.03
C MET A 37 9.39 -2.75 4.06
N ALA A 38 9.68 -3.65 3.11
CA ALA A 38 8.67 -4.17 2.18
C ALA A 38 7.60 -5.02 2.89
N LEU A 39 7.96 -5.79 3.92
CA LEU A 39 7.01 -6.56 4.70
C LEU A 39 6.14 -5.66 5.59
N ILE A 40 6.77 -4.70 6.28
CA ILE A 40 6.06 -3.69 7.08
C ILE A 40 5.10 -2.90 6.17
N SER A 41 5.56 -2.42 5.03
CA SER A 41 4.72 -1.67 4.09
C SER A 41 3.57 -2.52 3.56
N SER A 42 3.83 -3.79 3.19
CA SER A 42 2.78 -4.70 2.70
C SER A 42 1.71 -4.95 3.75
N PHE A 43 2.09 -5.10 5.01
CA PHE A 43 1.15 -5.29 6.11
C PHE A 43 0.30 -4.02 6.34
N PHE A 44 0.93 -2.88 6.56
CA PHE A 44 0.22 -1.64 6.90
C PHE A 44 -0.56 -1.07 5.71
N LEU A 45 0.05 -1.00 4.52
CA LEU A 45 -0.63 -0.52 3.33
C LEU A 45 -1.65 -1.54 2.81
N GLY A 46 -1.44 -2.84 3.05
CA GLY A 46 -2.47 -3.85 2.82
C GLY A 46 -3.70 -3.55 3.65
N TRP A 47 -3.53 -3.49 4.97
CA TRP A 47 -4.64 -3.33 5.89
C TRP A 47 -5.33 -1.97 5.76
N PHE A 48 -4.57 -0.88 5.90
CA PHE A 48 -5.12 0.48 5.93
C PHE A 48 -5.33 1.05 4.53
N GLY A 49 -4.52 0.64 3.54
CA GLY A 49 -4.58 1.19 2.19
C GLY A 49 -5.94 0.98 1.53
N PHE A 50 -6.59 -0.17 1.78
CA PHE A 50 -7.97 -0.41 1.33
C PHE A 50 -8.91 0.69 1.81
N TYR A 51 -8.92 1.01 3.10
CA TYR A 51 -9.80 2.06 3.65
C TYR A 51 -9.44 3.45 3.18
N LEU A 52 -8.16 3.69 2.82
CA LEU A 52 -7.71 4.96 2.28
C LEU A 52 -8.17 5.19 0.84
N VAL A 53 -8.19 4.14 0.01
CA VAL A 53 -8.57 4.25 -1.40
C VAL A 53 -10.05 3.93 -1.65
N LYS A 54 -10.72 3.27 -0.70
CA LYS A 54 -12.16 3.00 -0.76
C LYS A 54 -12.97 4.30 -0.59
N GLY A 55 -14.05 4.41 -1.35
CA GLY A 55 -14.93 5.56 -1.46
C GLY A 55 -14.70 6.38 -2.75
N SER A 56 -13.73 6.00 -3.59
CA SER A 56 -13.34 6.77 -4.77
C SER A 56 -14.45 6.86 -5.83
N VAL A 57 -15.24 5.80 -6.04
CA VAL A 57 -16.39 5.74 -6.96
C VAL A 57 -17.64 6.29 -6.30
N THR A 58 -17.86 6.00 -5.01
CA THR A 58 -19.01 6.54 -4.26
C THR A 58 -18.96 8.07 -4.24
N ARG A 59 -17.78 8.65 -4.00
CA ARG A 59 -17.58 10.10 -4.04
C ARG A 59 -17.88 10.71 -5.41
N ASP A 60 -17.53 10.04 -6.51
CA ASP A 60 -17.88 10.52 -7.86
C ASP A 60 -19.40 10.54 -8.07
N ARG A 61 -20.14 9.57 -7.51
CA ARG A 61 -21.61 9.53 -7.59
C ARG A 61 -22.24 10.64 -6.76
N GLU A 62 -21.75 10.86 -5.54
CA GLU A 62 -22.25 11.90 -4.62
C GLU A 62 -21.94 13.32 -5.12
N THR A 63 -20.79 13.54 -5.73
CA THR A 63 -20.38 14.85 -6.27
C THR A 63 -21.02 15.18 -7.62
N GLY A 64 -21.85 14.30 -8.18
CA GLY A 64 -22.50 14.49 -9.49
C GLY A 64 -21.56 14.32 -10.70
N VAL A 65 -20.25 14.19 -10.49
CA VAL A 65 -19.25 13.95 -11.55
C VAL A 65 -19.55 12.64 -12.29
N GLY A 66 -20.09 11.64 -11.58
CA GLY A 66 -20.55 10.38 -12.18
C GLY A 66 -21.64 10.55 -13.24
N GLN A 67 -22.52 11.55 -13.10
CA GLN A 67 -23.58 11.83 -14.08
C GLN A 67 -23.02 12.51 -15.34
N ILE A 68 -22.01 13.37 -15.19
CA ILE A 68 -21.28 13.99 -16.30
C ILE A 68 -20.44 12.95 -17.06
N MET A 69 -19.84 11.99 -16.35
CA MET A 69 -19.14 10.87 -16.99
C MET A 69 -20.09 9.93 -17.74
N ALA A 70 -21.34 9.79 -17.29
CA ALA A 70 -22.35 8.94 -17.94
C ALA A 70 -22.80 9.47 -19.31
N THR A 71 -22.63 10.77 -19.59
CA THR A 71 -22.91 11.37 -20.91
C THR A 71 -21.74 11.25 -21.89
N THR A 72 -20.60 10.71 -21.44
CA THR A 72 -19.42 10.44 -22.28
C THR A 72 -19.46 8.97 -22.71
N PRO A 73 -19.02 8.59 -23.93
CA PRO A 73 -18.96 7.18 -24.35
C PRO A 73 -17.82 6.42 -23.64
N LEU A 74 -17.89 6.31 -22.32
CA LEU A 74 -16.97 5.53 -21.50
C LEU A 74 -17.57 4.14 -21.24
N THR A 75 -16.83 3.10 -21.60
CA THR A 75 -17.22 1.74 -21.24
C THR A 75 -17.03 1.52 -19.74
N ARG A 76 -17.90 0.71 -19.14
CA ARG A 76 -17.82 0.37 -17.71
C ARG A 76 -16.45 -0.21 -17.30
N ILE A 77 -15.84 -0.99 -18.20
CA ILE A 77 -14.51 -1.59 -17.99
C ILE A 77 -13.44 -0.51 -17.93
N LEU A 78 -13.45 0.45 -18.85
CA LEU A 78 -12.47 1.53 -18.88
C LEU A 78 -12.58 2.44 -17.64
N TYR A 79 -13.80 2.72 -17.18
CA TYR A 79 -14.02 3.47 -15.94
C TYR A 79 -13.45 2.73 -14.71
N MET A 80 -13.77 1.45 -14.57
CA MET A 80 -13.24 0.63 -13.47
C MET A 80 -11.72 0.51 -13.51
N PHE A 81 -11.13 0.32 -14.69
CA PHE A 81 -9.69 0.22 -14.85
C PHE A 81 -8.99 1.55 -14.55
N GLY A 82 -9.58 2.68 -14.95
CA GLY A 82 -9.08 4.01 -14.58
C GLY A 82 -9.09 4.23 -13.06
N LYS A 83 -10.16 3.80 -12.38
CA LYS A 83 -10.24 3.85 -10.91
C LYS A 83 -9.23 2.93 -10.24
N PHE A 84 -9.03 1.75 -10.79
CA PHE A 84 -7.99 0.83 -10.34
C PHE A 84 -6.61 1.47 -10.43
N ILE A 85 -6.23 2.05 -11.58
CA ILE A 85 -4.94 2.73 -11.76
C ILE A 85 -4.81 3.93 -10.82
N SER A 86 -5.89 4.68 -10.60
CA SER A 86 -5.88 5.83 -9.67
C SER A 86 -5.59 5.40 -8.24
N ASN A 87 -6.33 4.41 -7.74
CA ASN A 87 -6.13 3.85 -6.39
C ASN A 87 -4.75 3.20 -6.25
N PHE A 88 -4.33 2.44 -7.26
CA PHE A 88 -3.00 1.83 -7.30
C PHE A 88 -1.89 2.88 -7.27
N SER A 89 -2.01 3.96 -8.04
CA SER A 89 -1.04 5.07 -8.05
C SER A 89 -0.87 5.72 -6.67
N VAL A 90 -1.97 5.91 -5.92
CA VAL A 90 -1.91 6.45 -4.55
C VAL A 90 -1.13 5.51 -3.64
N LEU A 91 -1.38 4.21 -3.70
CA LEU A 91 -0.68 3.21 -2.89
C LEU A 91 0.81 3.09 -3.29
N VAL A 92 1.12 3.17 -4.59
CA VAL A 92 2.50 3.20 -5.09
C VAL A 92 3.24 4.45 -4.58
N ALA A 93 2.60 5.62 -4.59
CA ALA A 93 3.20 6.84 -4.05
C ALA A 93 3.54 6.71 -2.56
N MET A 94 2.65 6.10 -1.77
CA MET A 94 2.93 5.76 -0.37
C MET A 94 4.11 4.79 -0.25
N ASN A 95 4.13 3.74 -1.06
CA ASN A 95 5.21 2.76 -1.06
C ASN A 95 6.57 3.38 -1.40
N LEU A 96 6.62 4.32 -2.35
CA LEU A 96 7.85 5.05 -2.71
C LEU A 96 8.41 5.86 -1.53
N ILE A 97 7.56 6.50 -0.73
CA ILE A 97 8.01 7.24 0.47
C ILE A 97 8.67 6.27 1.48
N LEU A 98 8.09 5.09 1.69
CA LEU A 98 8.68 4.08 2.57
C LEU A 98 9.99 3.54 2.00
N ALA A 99 10.07 3.34 0.68
CA ALA A 99 11.28 2.87 0.03
C ALA A 99 12.43 3.90 0.11
N ILE A 100 12.12 5.20 0.00
CA ILE A 100 13.10 6.27 0.27
C ILE A 100 13.51 6.28 1.75
N THR A 101 12.55 6.05 2.65
CA THR A 101 12.86 5.98 4.10
C THR A 101 13.78 4.81 4.43
N ALA A 102 13.65 3.69 3.71
CA ALA A 102 14.54 2.53 3.85
C ALA A 102 16.02 2.89 3.60
N ILE A 103 16.30 3.76 2.61
CA ILE A 103 17.65 4.30 2.38
C ILE A 103 18.15 5.01 3.65
N GLY A 104 17.32 5.89 4.21
CA GLY A 104 17.64 6.63 5.44
C GLY A 104 17.93 5.71 6.62
N ILE A 105 17.12 4.66 6.80
CA ILE A 105 17.30 3.66 7.86
C ILE A 105 18.65 2.96 7.73
N GLN A 106 19.01 2.50 6.53
CA GLN A 106 20.30 1.84 6.30
C GLN A 106 21.47 2.78 6.60
N LEU A 107 21.39 4.05 6.15
CA LEU A 107 22.43 5.05 6.38
C LEU A 107 22.61 5.42 7.86
N ILE A 108 21.51 5.54 8.61
CA ILE A 108 21.53 5.86 10.05
C ILE A 108 22.06 4.69 10.87
N ALA A 109 21.72 3.45 10.50
CA ALA A 109 22.18 2.26 11.21
C ALA A 109 23.71 2.09 11.12
N GLY A 110 24.33 2.49 10.01
CA GLY A 110 25.79 2.53 9.85
C GLY A 110 26.49 1.16 9.80
N GLU A 111 25.75 0.05 9.85
CA GLU A 111 26.30 -1.32 9.82
C GLU A 111 26.87 -1.67 8.44
N SER A 112 26.21 -1.24 7.36
CA SER A 112 26.71 -1.40 5.98
C SER A 112 26.44 -0.14 5.14
N THR A 113 27.52 0.56 4.75
CA THR A 113 27.46 1.78 3.93
C THR A 113 27.30 1.52 2.42
N GLN A 114 27.47 0.27 1.97
CA GLN A 114 27.22 -0.09 0.59
C GLN A 114 25.72 -0.21 0.34
N ILE A 115 25.19 0.69 -0.49
CA ILE A 115 23.79 0.65 -0.93
C ILE A 115 23.72 -0.08 -2.27
N ASN A 116 23.15 -1.27 -2.27
CA ASN A 116 22.78 -1.97 -3.50
C ASN A 116 21.30 -1.73 -3.78
N ILE A 117 21.05 -0.80 -4.71
CA ILE A 117 19.70 -0.36 -5.12
C ILE A 117 18.84 -1.56 -5.53
N LEU A 118 19.36 -2.47 -6.34
CA LEU A 118 18.58 -3.59 -6.84
C LEU A 118 18.11 -4.51 -5.71
N THR A 119 19.01 -4.85 -4.78
CA THR A 119 18.65 -5.70 -3.61
C THR A 119 17.72 -5.00 -2.62
N MET A 120 17.82 -3.67 -2.50
CA MET A 120 16.96 -2.91 -1.59
C MET A 120 15.54 -2.73 -2.14
N PHE A 121 15.39 -2.46 -3.44
CA PHE A 121 14.11 -2.18 -4.06
C PHE A 121 13.40 -3.44 -4.58
N ALA A 122 14.10 -4.55 -4.79
CA ALA A 122 13.49 -5.80 -5.24
C ALA A 122 12.32 -6.27 -4.34
N PRO A 123 12.42 -6.28 -3.00
CA PRO A 123 11.29 -6.66 -2.14
C PRO A 123 10.07 -5.74 -2.32
N PHE A 124 10.27 -4.44 -2.50
CA PHE A 124 9.17 -3.51 -2.75
C PHE A 124 8.46 -3.80 -4.09
N LEU A 125 9.23 -4.18 -5.11
CA LEU A 125 8.72 -4.47 -6.45
C LEU A 125 8.01 -5.84 -6.51
N PHE A 126 8.58 -6.87 -5.90
CA PHE A 126 8.08 -8.24 -6.03
C PHE A 126 7.11 -8.66 -4.92
N ILE A 127 7.06 -7.94 -3.80
CA ILE A 127 6.16 -8.23 -2.68
C ILE A 127 5.13 -7.11 -2.55
N THR A 128 5.58 -5.90 -2.22
CA THR A 128 4.64 -4.82 -1.89
C THR A 128 3.79 -4.40 -3.07
N LEU A 129 4.36 -4.24 -4.25
CA LEU A 129 3.64 -3.75 -5.42
C LEU A 129 2.50 -4.70 -5.87
N PRO A 130 2.68 -6.03 -5.93
CA PRO A 130 1.58 -6.98 -6.12
C PRO A 130 0.49 -6.87 -5.06
N VAL A 131 0.86 -6.72 -3.78
CA VAL A 131 -0.12 -6.51 -2.70
C VAL A 131 -0.90 -5.21 -2.92
N MET A 132 -0.25 -4.11 -3.31
CA MET A 132 -0.93 -2.84 -3.58
C MET A 132 -1.90 -2.95 -4.77
N ALA A 133 -1.52 -3.71 -5.80
CA ALA A 133 -2.42 -4.00 -6.92
C ALA A 133 -3.64 -4.80 -6.45
N LEU A 134 -3.45 -5.84 -5.64
CA LEU A 134 -4.57 -6.62 -5.09
C LEU A 134 -5.51 -5.76 -4.25
N VAL A 135 -4.96 -4.89 -3.39
CA VAL A 135 -5.73 -3.97 -2.54
C VAL A 135 -6.54 -2.99 -3.38
N ALA A 136 -5.91 -2.37 -4.38
CA ALA A 136 -6.57 -1.42 -5.27
C ALA A 136 -7.69 -2.09 -6.10
N ALA A 137 -7.45 -3.30 -6.62
CA ALA A 137 -8.45 -4.08 -7.35
C ALA A 137 -9.63 -4.46 -6.46
N THR A 138 -9.35 -4.91 -5.23
CA THR A 138 -10.36 -5.27 -4.25
C THR A 138 -11.24 -4.08 -3.86
N ALA A 139 -10.65 -2.89 -3.68
CA ALA A 139 -11.38 -1.67 -3.40
C ALA A 139 -12.39 -1.34 -4.52
N VAL A 140 -11.94 -1.37 -5.78
CA VAL A 140 -12.81 -1.11 -6.95
C VAL A 140 -13.90 -2.18 -7.09
N LEU A 141 -13.58 -3.45 -6.83
CA LEU A 141 -14.54 -4.55 -6.85
C LEU A 141 -15.62 -4.35 -5.78
N PHE A 142 -15.24 -3.99 -4.56
CA PHE A 142 -16.17 -3.78 -3.45
C PHE A 142 -17.09 -2.58 -3.72
N GLU A 143 -16.57 -1.51 -4.33
CA GLU A 143 -17.37 -0.34 -4.72
C GLU A 143 -18.34 -0.62 -5.88
N SER A 144 -18.01 -1.60 -6.72
CA SER A 144 -18.85 -1.99 -7.86
C SER A 144 -20.07 -2.83 -7.43
N ILE A 145 -20.01 -3.46 -6.26
CA ILE A 145 -21.07 -4.31 -5.72
C ILE A 145 -21.89 -3.51 -4.70
N ALA A 146 -23.17 -3.27 -4.97
CA ALA A 146 -24.03 -2.40 -4.14
C ALA A 146 -24.08 -2.80 -2.65
N PHE A 147 -23.95 -4.09 -2.35
CA PHE A 147 -23.92 -4.59 -0.97
C PHE A 147 -22.58 -4.37 -0.24
N LEU A 148 -21.45 -4.34 -0.99
CA LEU A 148 -20.10 -4.19 -0.43
C LEU A 148 -19.60 -2.74 -0.44
N SER A 149 -20.28 -1.85 -1.16
CA SER A 149 -19.91 -0.43 -1.26
C SER A 149 -20.05 0.30 0.08
N GLY A 150 -20.96 -0.15 0.95
CA GLY A 150 -21.17 0.39 2.29
C GLY A 150 -20.24 -0.16 3.37
N GLY A 151 -20.64 0.01 4.63
CA GLY A 151 -19.88 -0.43 5.82
C GLY A 151 -19.67 -1.94 5.90
N PHE A 152 -20.58 -2.76 5.38
CA PHE A 152 -20.41 -4.22 5.39
C PHE A 152 -19.15 -4.68 4.66
N GLY A 153 -18.80 -4.07 3.52
CA GLY A 153 -17.55 -4.38 2.83
C GLY A 153 -16.29 -4.05 3.64
N ASN A 154 -16.37 -3.07 4.56
CA ASN A 154 -15.25 -2.78 5.46
C ASN A 154 -14.98 -3.94 6.44
N VAL A 155 -16.05 -4.57 6.92
CA VAL A 155 -16.01 -5.71 7.84
C VAL A 155 -15.49 -6.96 7.12
N VAL A 156 -15.99 -7.22 5.92
CA VAL A 156 -15.51 -8.35 5.09
C VAL A 156 -14.02 -8.21 4.83
N TYR A 157 -13.56 -7.02 4.42
CA TYR A 157 -12.13 -6.79 4.16
C TYR A 157 -11.28 -7.00 5.42
N PHE A 158 -11.73 -6.47 6.57
CA PHE A 158 -11.05 -6.62 7.85
C PHE A 158 -10.80 -8.10 8.19
N PHE A 159 -11.84 -8.92 8.14
CA PHE A 159 -11.73 -10.34 8.46
C PHE A 159 -10.93 -11.10 7.41
N SER A 160 -11.10 -10.82 6.12
CA SER A 160 -10.30 -11.45 5.07
C SER A 160 -8.81 -11.16 5.23
N PHE A 161 -8.45 -9.90 5.53
CA PHE A 161 -7.05 -9.52 5.75
C PHE A 161 -6.47 -10.20 6.99
N ARG A 162 -7.20 -10.18 8.11
CA ARG A 162 -6.81 -10.86 9.36
C ARG A 162 -6.62 -12.38 9.20
N ASN A 163 -7.39 -13.04 8.33
CA ASN A 163 -7.21 -14.48 8.10
C ASN A 163 -5.99 -14.80 7.23
N LEU A 164 -5.49 -13.81 6.47
CA LEU A 164 -4.37 -13.99 5.55
C LEU A 164 -3.00 -13.70 6.21
N PHE A 165 -2.97 -12.85 7.24
CA PHE A 165 -1.78 -12.41 7.98
C PHE A 165 -1.81 -12.87 9.43
#